data_AF-A0A2T1ET68-F1
#
_entry.id   AF-A0A2T1ET68-F1
#
_cell.length_a   1.000
_cell.length_b   1.000
_cell.length_c   1.000
_cell.angle_alpha   90.00
_cell.angle_beta   90.00
_cell.angle_gamma   90.00
#
_symmetry.space_group_name_H-M   'P 1'
#
loop_
_entity.id
_entity.type
_entity.pdbx_description
1 polymer ?
#
loop_
_entity_poly.entity_id
_entity_poly.type
_entity_poly.pdbx_seq_one_letter_code
_entity_poly.pdbx_strand_id
1 'polypeptide(L)'
;CLLTGVKMHDMNCGFKAYRREVLQSIKLYGELHRYIPALANSLGFKIGEVVVEHHPRKHGKSNYGWERYARGFIDLLTVLATTQYLHKPGHLFGGLGLCFGLVGTVSLSYLIVIWFLNLAGMHFGPIGNRPLLFFGILCTILSVQLISLGILAELMARNVDADYVDKQICEIIDDSEFDI
;
A
#
# COMPACT_ATOMS: atom_id res chain seq x y z
N CYS A 1 17.83 9.07 -0.64
CA CYS A 1 16.49 8.81 -0.10
C CYS A 1 16.48 7.49 0.68
N LEU A 2 16.36 7.51 2.02
CA LEU A 2 16.56 6.34 2.90
C LEU A 2 15.46 5.25 2.77
N LEU A 3 14.28 5.62 2.23
CA LEU A 3 13.10 4.75 2.14
C LEU A 3 12.95 4.02 0.80
N THR A 4 13.64 4.47 -0.26
CA THR A 4 13.58 3.87 -1.60
C THR A 4 14.88 3.17 -2.01
N GLY A 5 15.92 3.20 -1.16
CA GLY A 5 17.24 2.63 -1.47
C GLY A 5 18.02 3.36 -2.57
N VAL A 6 17.44 4.41 -3.16
CA VAL A 6 18.07 5.20 -4.22
C VAL A 6 18.87 6.35 -3.62
N LYS A 7 20.16 6.41 -3.95
CA LYS A 7 21.00 7.61 -3.80
C LYS A 7 20.67 8.62 -4.89
N MET A 8 19.51 9.27 -4.76
CA MET A 8 19.12 10.44 -5.54
C MET A 8 18.83 11.62 -4.61
N HIS A 9 19.27 12.80 -5.03
CA HIS A 9 19.10 14.07 -4.32
C HIS A 9 17.76 14.72 -4.66
N ASP A 10 17.28 14.56 -5.90
CA ASP A 10 15.98 15.07 -6.36
C ASP A 10 15.27 14.09 -7.30
N MET A 11 14.29 13.38 -6.77
CA MET A 11 13.47 12.46 -7.57
C MET A 11 12.33 13.18 -8.32
N ASN A 12 12.04 14.45 -8.00
CA ASN A 12 10.88 15.18 -8.50
C ASN A 12 11.24 16.26 -9.54
N CYS A 13 12.51 16.37 -9.93
CA CYS A 13 12.92 17.21 -11.05
C CYS A 13 12.21 16.77 -12.34
N GLY A 14 11.62 17.71 -13.10
CA GLY A 14 10.92 17.39 -14.36
C GLY A 14 11.84 17.02 -15.52
N PHE A 15 13.16 17.16 -15.36
CA PHE A 15 14.15 16.92 -16.40
C PHE A 15 14.71 15.49 -16.25
N LYS A 16 14.11 14.54 -16.98
CA LYS A 16 14.45 13.12 -16.93
C LYS A 16 14.62 12.56 -18.34
N ALA A 17 15.65 11.75 -18.53
CA ALA A 17 15.89 11.02 -19.78
C ALA A 17 15.95 9.52 -19.48
N TYR A 18 15.23 8.73 -20.26
CA TYR A 18 15.14 7.28 -20.09
C TYR A 18 15.43 6.58 -21.42
N ARG A 19 16.02 5.38 -21.35
CA ARG A 19 16.07 4.47 -22.50
C ARG A 19 14.70 3.85 -22.72
N ARG A 20 14.36 3.53 -23.97
CA ARG A 20 13.07 2.92 -24.34
C ARG A 20 12.80 1.64 -23.54
N GLU A 21 13.81 0.79 -23.41
CA GLU A 21 13.78 -0.47 -22.65
C GLU A 21 13.32 -0.26 -21.18
N VAL A 22 13.78 0.82 -20.53
CA VAL A 22 13.41 1.14 -19.15
C VAL A 22 11.92 1.48 -19.06
N LEU A 23 11.41 2.28 -20.00
CA LEU A 23 10.00 2.66 -20.01
C LEU A 23 9.07 1.50 -20.41
N GLN A 24 9.53 0.59 -21.28
CA GLN A 24 8.79 -0.63 -21.62
C GLN A 24 8.71 -1.60 -20.43
N SER A 25 9.76 -1.64 -19.60
CA SER A 25 9.79 -2.50 -18.41
C SER A 25 8.98 -1.98 -17.21
N ILE A 26 8.59 -0.70 -17.20
CA ILE A 26 7.93 -0.05 -16.06
C ILE A 26 6.47 0.26 -16.40
N LYS A 27 5.53 -0.32 -15.66
CA LYS A 27 4.12 0.03 -15.79
C LYS A 27 3.82 1.34 -15.05
N LEU A 28 3.52 2.38 -15.82
CA LEU A 28 3.08 3.67 -15.30
C LEU A 28 1.58 3.62 -14.98
N TYR A 29 1.21 3.87 -13.72
CA TYR A 29 -0.19 4.00 -13.30
C TYR A 29 -0.40 5.30 -12.50
N GLY A 30 -1.37 6.12 -12.90
CA GLY A 30 -1.68 7.40 -12.23
C GLY A 30 -0.47 8.33 -12.03
N GLU A 31 -0.21 8.70 -10.78
CA GLU A 31 0.89 9.61 -10.40
C GLU A 31 2.26 8.91 -10.25
N LEU A 32 2.36 7.60 -10.55
CA LEU A 32 3.61 6.83 -10.49
C LEU A 32 4.68 7.32 -11.48
N HIS A 33 4.32 8.17 -12.44
CA HIS A 33 5.25 8.83 -13.37
C HIS A 33 6.35 9.64 -12.65
N ARG A 34 6.07 10.13 -11.44
CA ARG A 34 7.08 10.81 -10.61
C ARG A 34 8.14 9.84 -10.05
N TYR A 35 7.76 8.58 -9.87
CA TYR A 35 8.56 7.53 -9.23
C TYR A 35 9.24 6.57 -10.21
N ILE A 36 9.21 6.86 -11.52
CA ILE A 36 9.94 6.10 -12.54
C ILE A 36 11.39 5.79 -12.13
N PRO A 37 12.18 6.74 -11.59
CA PRO A 37 13.56 6.42 -11.22
C PRO A 37 13.64 5.47 -10.01
N ALA A 38 12.66 5.50 -9.10
CA ALA A 38 12.61 4.53 -8.00
C ALA A 38 12.32 3.12 -8.53
N LEU A 39 11.34 3.01 -9.44
CA LEU A 39 10.91 1.75 -10.06
C LEU A 39 12.02 1.16 -10.96
N ALA A 40 12.71 2.01 -11.72
CA ALA A 40 13.86 1.62 -12.52
C ALA A 40 14.98 1.03 -11.64
N ASN A 41 15.23 1.62 -10.46
CA ASN A 41 16.24 1.10 -9.53
C ASN A 41 15.83 -0.25 -8.95
N SER A 42 14.55 -0.44 -8.60
CA SER A 42 14.07 -1.73 -8.09
C SER A 42 14.14 -2.85 -9.14
N LEU A 43 14.07 -2.51 -10.42
CA LEU A 43 14.27 -3.44 -11.55
C LEU A 43 15.77 -3.65 -11.88
N GLY A 44 16.68 -3.00 -11.16
CA GLY A 44 18.13 -3.17 -11.32
C GLY A 44 18.77 -2.29 -12.41
N PHE A 45 18.04 -1.32 -12.97
CA PHE A 45 18.62 -0.38 -13.92
C PHE A 45 19.58 0.60 -13.22
N LYS A 46 20.68 0.94 -13.91
CA LYS A 46 21.63 1.96 -13.44
C LYS A 46 21.05 3.34 -13.66
N ILE A 47 21.11 4.16 -12.62
CA ILE A 47 20.62 5.54 -12.66
C ILE A 47 21.75 6.49 -12.27
N GLY A 48 21.85 7.61 -12.99
CA GLY A 48 22.77 8.69 -12.69
C GLY A 48 22.02 10.01 -12.58
N GLU A 49 22.61 10.95 -11.83
CA GLU A 49 22.15 12.34 -11.74
C GLU A 49 23.16 13.25 -12.43
N VAL A 50 22.66 14.25 -13.15
CA VAL A 50 23.47 15.32 -13.74
C VAL A 50 22.99 16.63 -13.12
N VAL A 51 23.94 17.43 -12.62
CA VAL A 51 23.62 18.74 -12.04
C VAL A 51 23.16 19.68 -13.13
N VAL A 52 21.97 20.27 -12.96
CA VAL A 52 21.39 21.25 -13.88
C VAL A 52 21.07 22.52 -13.10
N GLU A 53 21.41 23.69 -13.64
CA GLU A 53 21.02 24.97 -13.05
C GLU A 53 19.53 25.24 -13.30
N HIS A 54 18.74 25.29 -12.23
CA HIS A 54 17.34 25.68 -12.30
C HIS A 54 17.19 27.19 -12.13
N HIS A 55 16.79 27.88 -13.20
CA HIS A 55 16.45 29.30 -13.10
C HIS A 55 15.15 29.53 -12.30
N PRO A 56 15.12 30.55 -11.42
CA PRO A 56 13.92 30.88 -10.67
C PRO A 56 12.78 31.31 -11.59
N ARG A 57 11.58 30.82 -11.31
CA ARG A 57 10.38 31.08 -12.10
C ARG A 57 10.05 32.59 -12.05
N LYS A 58 10.10 33.27 -13.21
CA LYS A 58 9.85 34.72 -13.29
C LYS A 58 8.37 35.12 -13.27
N HIS A 59 7.46 34.21 -13.63
CA HIS A 59 6.01 34.46 -13.70
C HIS A 59 5.17 33.23 -13.30
N GLY A 60 3.99 33.47 -12.71
CA GLY A 60 2.99 32.46 -12.32
C GLY A 60 2.88 32.27 -10.80
N LYS A 61 1.66 32.12 -10.28
CA LYS A 61 1.41 31.69 -8.89
C LYS A 61 1.65 30.19 -8.76
N SER A 62 2.20 29.77 -7.62
CA SER A 62 2.31 28.35 -7.27
C SER A 62 0.90 27.75 -7.13
N ASN A 63 0.54 26.82 -8.02
CA ASN A 63 -0.70 26.03 -7.92
C ASN A 63 -0.60 24.93 -6.85
N TYR A 64 0.19 25.12 -5.80
CA TYR A 64 0.23 24.22 -4.63
C TYR A 64 -0.80 24.70 -3.61
N GLY A 65 -2.07 24.36 -3.85
CA GLY A 65 -3.12 24.50 -2.84
C GLY A 65 -3.04 23.40 -1.78
N TRP A 66 -3.69 23.61 -0.63
CA TRP A 66 -3.81 22.61 0.44
C TRP A 66 -4.42 21.27 -0.04
N GLU A 67 -5.34 21.33 -1.00
CA GLU A 67 -5.90 20.16 -1.70
C GLU A 67 -4.83 19.28 -2.37
N ARG A 68 -3.76 19.89 -2.89
CA ARG A 68 -2.65 19.16 -3.53
C ARG A 68 -1.71 18.53 -2.53
N TYR A 69 -1.61 19.07 -1.31
CA TYR A 69 -0.90 18.42 -0.22
C TYR A 69 -1.69 17.24 0.35
N ALA A 70 -3.01 17.38 0.51
CA ALA A 70 -3.88 16.29 0.91
C ALA A 70 -3.92 15.17 -0.14
N ARG A 71 -4.09 15.51 -1.42
CA ARG A 71 -3.99 14.54 -2.52
C ARG A 71 -2.59 13.96 -2.62
N GLY A 72 -1.54 14.78 -2.52
CA GLY A 72 -0.16 14.31 -2.54
C GLY A 72 0.18 13.38 -1.36
N PHE A 73 -0.45 13.58 -0.19
CA PHE A 73 -0.32 12.67 0.95
C PHE A 73 -1.07 11.37 0.73
N ILE A 74 -2.33 11.41 0.27
CA ILE A 74 -3.10 10.19 -0.07
C ILE A 74 -2.41 9.42 -1.19
N ASP A 75 -1.86 10.12 -2.17
CA ASP A 75 -1.16 9.57 -3.31
C ASP A 75 0.23 9.04 -2.94
N LEU A 76 0.96 9.71 -2.02
CA LEU A 76 2.17 9.15 -1.40
C LEU A 76 1.86 7.92 -0.54
N LEU A 77 0.75 7.91 0.19
CA LEU A 77 0.30 6.76 0.97
C LEU A 77 -0.10 5.62 0.03
N THR A 78 -0.72 5.93 -1.10
CA THR A 78 -1.04 4.99 -2.18
C THR A 78 0.23 4.46 -2.83
N VAL A 79 1.23 5.30 -3.10
CA VAL A 79 2.52 4.89 -3.67
C VAL A 79 3.34 4.11 -2.67
N LEU A 80 3.39 4.48 -1.39
CA LEU A 80 4.07 3.68 -0.36
C LEU A 80 3.36 2.34 -0.16
N ALA A 81 2.03 2.32 -0.13
CA ALA A 81 1.22 1.10 -0.21
C ALA A 81 1.59 0.29 -1.47
N THR A 82 1.72 0.96 -2.62
CA THR A 82 1.97 0.29 -3.90
C THR A 82 3.42 -0.20 -4.02
N THR A 83 4.41 0.51 -3.50
CA THR A 83 5.84 0.22 -3.72
C THR A 83 6.45 -0.62 -2.60
N GLN A 84 5.95 -0.52 -1.35
CA GLN A 84 6.43 -1.34 -0.24
C GLN A 84 5.48 -2.49 0.12
N TYR A 85 4.16 -2.36 -0.10
CA TYR A 85 3.18 -3.38 0.32
C TYR A 85 2.69 -4.33 -0.78
N LEU A 86 2.93 -4.05 -2.08
CA LEU A 86 2.55 -5.00 -3.15
C LEU A 86 3.26 -6.35 -3.07
N HIS A 87 4.42 -6.45 -2.41
CA HIS A 87 5.08 -7.75 -2.33
C HIS A 87 4.29 -8.76 -1.50
N LYS A 88 3.51 -8.33 -0.48
CA LYS A 88 2.65 -9.20 0.37
C LYS A 88 1.51 -8.41 1.06
N PRO A 89 0.47 -7.93 0.34
CA PRO A 89 -0.60 -7.12 0.92
C PRO A 89 -1.37 -7.86 2.03
N GLY A 90 -1.49 -9.19 1.94
CA GLY A 90 -2.15 -10.02 2.95
C GLY A 90 -1.51 -9.95 4.33
N HIS A 91 -0.19 -9.71 4.43
CA HIS A 91 0.49 -9.67 5.73
C HIS A 91 0.19 -8.40 6.52
N LEU A 92 -0.08 -7.27 5.86
CA LEU A 92 -0.47 -6.02 6.52
C LEU A 92 -1.87 -6.15 7.10
N PHE A 93 -2.86 -6.44 6.25
CA PHE A 93 -4.26 -6.53 6.66
C PHE A 93 -4.50 -7.72 7.59
N GLY A 94 -3.83 -8.85 7.36
CA GLY A 94 -3.85 -10.00 8.26
C GLY A 94 -3.22 -9.70 9.61
N GLY A 95 -2.06 -9.02 9.65
CA GLY A 95 -1.39 -8.63 10.90
C GLY A 95 -2.22 -7.63 11.71
N LEU A 96 -2.74 -6.59 11.05
CA LEU A 96 -3.61 -5.60 11.68
C LEU A 96 -4.91 -6.25 12.18
N GLY A 97 -5.52 -7.11 11.36
CA GLY A 97 -6.70 -7.90 11.72
C GLY A 97 -6.46 -8.81 12.93
N LEU A 98 -5.30 -9.46 13.02
CA LEU A 98 -4.92 -10.28 14.18
C LEU A 98 -4.84 -9.42 15.45
N CYS A 99 -4.24 -8.23 15.38
CA CYS A 99 -4.14 -7.32 16.52
C CYS A 99 -5.54 -6.91 17.04
N PHE A 100 -6.43 -6.48 16.15
CA PHE A 100 -7.81 -6.16 16.53
C PHE A 100 -8.56 -7.40 17.05
N GLY A 101 -8.32 -8.57 16.46
CA GLY A 101 -8.91 -9.83 16.91
C GLY A 101 -8.48 -10.22 18.32
N LEU A 102 -7.20 -10.04 18.66
CA LEU A 102 -6.68 -10.26 20.02
C LEU A 102 -7.31 -9.29 21.02
N VAL A 103 -7.39 -8.00 20.68
CA VAL A 103 -8.02 -7.00 21.56
C VAL A 103 -9.51 -7.30 21.77
N GLY A 104 -10.23 -7.64 20.70
CA GLY A 104 -11.65 -8.03 20.77
C GLY A 104 -11.86 -9.28 21.62
N THR A 105 -11.03 -10.30 21.41
CA THR A 105 -11.08 -11.58 22.14
C THR A 105 -10.76 -11.39 23.62
N VAL A 106 -9.75 -10.59 23.97
CA VAL A 106 -9.42 -10.26 25.36
C VAL A 106 -10.59 -9.52 26.02
N SER A 107 -11.16 -8.52 25.35
CA SER A 107 -12.32 -7.77 25.87
C SER A 107 -13.55 -8.66 26.11
N LEU A 108 -13.85 -9.58 25.18
CA LEU A 108 -14.96 -10.52 25.31
C LEU A 108 -14.69 -11.58 26.38
N SER A 109 -13.47 -12.11 26.45
CA SER A 109 -13.06 -13.09 27.46
C SER A 109 -13.19 -12.52 28.88
N TYR A 110 -12.85 -11.25 29.07
CA TYR A 110 -13.05 -10.54 30.34
C TYR A 110 -14.53 -10.50 30.74
N LEU A 111 -15.43 -10.24 29.80
CA LEU A 111 -16.87 -10.24 30.05
C LEU A 111 -17.41 -11.66 30.35
N ILE A 112 -16.87 -12.68 29.69
CA ILE A 112 -17.20 -14.09 29.95
C ILE A 112 -16.82 -14.48 31.38
N VAL A 113 -15.64 -14.06 31.86
CA VAL A 113 -15.22 -14.30 33.25
C VAL A 113 -16.16 -13.63 34.25
N ILE A 114 -16.53 -12.36 34.01
CA ILE A 114 -17.50 -11.65 34.87
C ILE A 114 -18.86 -12.34 34.85
N TRP A 115 -19.31 -12.82 33.70
CA TRP A 115 -20.56 -13.56 33.57
C TRP A 115 -20.53 -14.84 34.42
N PHE A 116 -19.43 -15.59 34.37
CA PHE A 116 -19.25 -16.80 35.17
C PHE A 116 -19.23 -16.51 36.69
N LEU A 117 -18.56 -15.42 37.11
CA LEU A 117 -18.55 -14.99 38.51
C LEU A 117 -19.93 -14.51 39.00
N ASN A 118 -20.73 -13.92 38.11
CA ASN A 118 -22.12 -13.55 38.40
C ASN A 118 -23.00 -14.79 38.63
N LEU A 119 -22.80 -15.82 37.82
CA LEU A 119 -23.46 -17.12 37.98
C LEU A 119 -23.06 -17.80 39.30
N ALA A 120 -21.81 -17.62 39.75
CA ALA A 120 -21.30 -18.13 41.02
C ALA A 120 -21.76 -17.35 42.28
N GLY A 121 -22.66 -16.38 42.13
CA GLY A 121 -23.30 -15.67 43.25
C GLY A 121 -22.70 -14.30 43.59
N MET A 122 -21.69 -13.82 42.86
CA MET A 122 -21.20 -12.44 43.00
C MET A 122 -21.92 -11.52 42.01
N HIS A 123 -23.00 -10.85 42.45
CA HIS A 123 -23.83 -10.01 41.58
C HIS A 123 -23.11 -8.72 41.10
N PHE A 124 -22.45 -8.78 39.95
CA PHE A 124 -21.75 -7.65 39.32
C PHE A 124 -22.64 -6.76 38.40
N GLY A 125 -23.97 -6.84 38.52
CA GLY A 125 -24.92 -6.01 37.76
C GLY A 125 -25.08 -6.38 36.27
N PRO A 126 -25.91 -5.61 35.51
CA PRO A 126 -26.24 -5.93 34.12
C PRO A 126 -25.04 -5.83 33.18
N ILE A 127 -24.81 -6.88 32.39
CA ILE A 127 -23.67 -6.98 31.47
C ILE A 127 -23.97 -6.29 30.12
N GLY A 128 -25.24 -6.30 29.69
CA GLY A 128 -25.65 -5.87 28.35
C GLY A 128 -25.45 -4.38 28.02
N ASN A 129 -25.45 -3.49 29.02
CA ASN A 129 -25.29 -2.04 28.79
C ASN A 129 -23.84 -1.56 28.89
N ARG A 130 -22.87 -2.48 29.04
CA ARG A 130 -21.46 -2.08 29.16
C ARG A 130 -20.89 -1.76 27.78
N PRO A 131 -20.29 -0.57 27.57
CA PRO A 131 -19.69 -0.21 26.29
C PRO A 131 -18.58 -1.17 25.84
N LEU A 132 -17.94 -1.89 26.78
CA LEU A 132 -16.97 -2.95 26.48
C LEU A 132 -17.53 -4.11 25.65
N LEU A 133 -18.83 -4.42 25.76
CA LEU A 133 -19.45 -5.50 24.99
C LEU A 133 -19.54 -5.10 23.52
N PHE A 134 -20.07 -3.91 23.24
CA PHE A 134 -20.14 -3.37 21.90
C PHE A 134 -18.75 -3.17 21.30
N PHE A 135 -17.80 -2.67 22.09
CA PHE A 135 -16.41 -2.53 21.67
C PHE A 135 -15.79 -3.88 21.27
N GLY A 136 -15.93 -4.92 22.10
CA GLY A 136 -15.40 -6.26 21.83
C GLY A 136 -16.01 -6.88 20.56
N ILE A 137 -17.32 -6.74 20.36
CA ILE A 137 -18.01 -7.25 19.16
C ILE A 137 -17.53 -6.51 17.90
N LEU A 138 -17.53 -5.17 17.92
CA LEU A 138 -17.10 -4.36 16.78
C LEU A 138 -15.64 -4.64 16.40
N CYS A 139 -14.77 -4.77 17.39
CA CYS A 139 -13.36 -5.10 17.19
C CYS A 139 -13.17 -6.49 16.55
N THR A 140 -13.99 -7.46 16.96
CA THR A 140 -13.98 -8.82 16.38
C THR A 140 -14.50 -8.84 14.94
N ILE A 141 -15.59 -8.11 14.66
CA ILE A 141 -16.11 -7.97 13.29
C ILE A 141 -15.08 -7.32 12.38
N LEU A 142 -14.45 -6.23 12.84
CA LEU A 142 -13.42 -5.51 12.11
C LEU A 142 -12.18 -6.38 11.85
N SER A 143 -11.79 -7.23 12.81
CA SER A 143 -10.73 -8.23 12.64
C SER A 143 -11.01 -9.19 11.46
N VAL A 144 -12.20 -9.80 11.44
CA VAL A 144 -12.60 -10.72 10.37
C VAL A 144 -12.65 -10.02 9.01
N GLN A 145 -13.16 -8.78 8.96
CA GLN A 145 -13.20 -7.98 7.73
C GLN A 145 -11.81 -7.69 7.19
N LEU A 146 -10.86 -7.30 8.05
CA LEU A 146 -9.48 -7.03 7.63
C LEU A 146 -8.76 -8.28 7.13
N ILE A 147 -8.93 -9.41 7.80
CA ILE A 147 -8.34 -10.68 7.35
C ILE A 147 -8.90 -11.08 5.97
N SER A 148 -10.22 -10.97 5.80
CA SER A 148 -10.89 -11.23 4.52
C SER A 148 -10.38 -10.31 3.40
N LEU A 149 -10.29 -9.01 3.66
CA LEU A 149 -9.74 -8.03 2.72
C LEU A 149 -8.27 -8.31 2.38
N GLY A 150 -7.48 -8.77 3.36
CA GLY A 150 -6.07 -9.15 3.13
C GLY A 150 -5.93 -10.32 2.17
N ILE A 151 -6.74 -11.37 2.34
CA ILE A 151 -6.76 -12.53 1.44
C ILE A 151 -7.21 -12.09 0.04
N LEU A 152 -8.28 -11.29 -0.04
CA LEU A 152 -8.79 -10.79 -1.32
C LEU A 152 -7.74 -9.94 -2.05
N ALA A 153 -7.04 -9.06 -1.33
CA ALA A 153 -5.97 -8.24 -1.88
C ALA A 153 -4.81 -9.10 -2.42
N GLU A 154 -4.43 -10.17 -1.72
CA GLU A 154 -3.38 -11.06 -2.18
C GLU A 154 -3.79 -11.89 -3.41
N LEU A 155 -5.05 -12.32 -3.48
CA LEU A 155 -5.59 -12.97 -4.68
C LEU A 155 -5.64 -12.02 -5.89
N MET A 156 -6.08 -10.78 -5.69
CA MET A 156 -6.12 -9.78 -6.76
C MET A 156 -4.72 -9.42 -7.26
N ALA A 157 -3.75 -9.25 -6.35
CA ALA A 157 -2.36 -8.96 -6.72
C ALA A 157 -1.77 -10.08 -7.58
N ARG A 158 -1.97 -11.35 -7.20
CA ARG A 158 -1.48 -12.51 -7.98
C ARG A 158 -2.14 -12.64 -9.34
N ASN A 159 -3.45 -12.34 -9.45
CA ASN A 159 -4.14 -12.35 -10.74
C ASN A 159 -3.61 -11.26 -11.68
N VAL A 160 -3.35 -10.07 -11.15
CA VAL A 160 -2.77 -8.97 -11.92
C VAL A 160 -1.36 -9.34 -12.42
N ASP A 161 -0.54 -10.00 -11.59
CA ASP A 161 0.78 -10.49 -12.01
C ASP A 161 0.71 -11.58 -13.11
N ALA A 162 -0.25 -12.50 -13.01
CA ALA A 162 -0.46 -13.54 -14.03
C ALA A 162 -0.84 -12.95 -15.40
N ASP A 163 -1.78 -11.98 -15.42
CA ASP A 163 -2.18 -11.27 -16.63
C ASP A 163 -1.01 -10.51 -17.30
N TYR A 164 0.01 -10.10 -16.53
CA TYR A 164 1.20 -9.46 -17.10
C TYR A 164 2.14 -10.43 -17.77
N VAL A 165 2.39 -11.58 -17.13
CA VAL A 165 3.25 -12.63 -17.69
C VAL A 165 2.70 -13.09 -19.04
N ASP A 166 1.39 -13.32 -19.13
CA ASP A 166 0.75 -13.72 -20.38
C ASP A 166 0.88 -12.65 -21.48
N LYS A 167 0.69 -11.37 -21.15
CA LYS A 167 0.86 -10.28 -22.13
C LYS A 167 2.30 -10.13 -22.62
N GLN A 168 3.30 -10.26 -21.74
CA GLN A 168 4.70 -10.21 -22.13
C GLN A 168 5.10 -11.39 -23.00
N ILE A 169 4.59 -12.59 -22.72
CA ILE A 169 4.82 -13.77 -23.56
C ILE A 169 4.26 -13.54 -24.98
N CYS A 170 3.04 -13.00 -25.09
CA CYS A 170 2.44 -12.68 -26.38
C CYS A 170 3.24 -11.62 -27.18
N GLU A 171 3.73 -10.56 -26.53
CA GLU A 171 4.53 -9.52 -27.19
C GLU A 171 5.88 -10.08 -27.71
N ILE A 172 6.53 -10.97 -26.95
CA ILE A 172 7.80 -11.61 -27.36
C ILE A 172 7.58 -12.57 -28.54
N ILE A 173 6.46 -13.31 -28.56
CA ILE A 173 6.15 -14.22 -29.66
C ILE A 173 5.89 -13.43 -30.95
N ASP A 174 5.13 -12.34 -30.87
CA ASP A 174 4.82 -11.48 -32.02
C ASP A 174 6.13 -10.88 -32.61
N ASP A 175 7.00 -10.30 -31.77
CA ASP A 175 8.32 -9.81 -32.24
C ASP A 175 9.19 -10.93 -32.86
N SER A 176 9.09 -12.17 -32.37
CA SER A 176 9.84 -13.31 -32.92
C SER A 176 9.31 -13.85 -34.25
N GLU A 177 8.02 -13.62 -34.56
CA GLU A 177 7.42 -13.99 -35.85
C GLU A 177 7.72 -12.97 -36.97
N PHE A 178 8.07 -11.73 -36.63
CA PHE A 178 8.44 -10.69 -37.61
C PHE A 178 9.92 -10.67 -38.00
N ASP A 179 10.78 -11.46 -37.35
CA ASP A 179 12.23 -11.55 -37.60
C ASP A 179 12.66 -12.75 -38.50
N ILE A 180 11.72 -13.37 -39.24
CA ILE A 180 11.97 -14.46 -40.22
C ILE A 180 11.53 -14.05 -41.63
#